data_AF-A0A816ZKD2-F1
#
_entry.id   AF-A0A816ZKD2-F1
#
_cell.length_a   1.000
_cell.length_b   1.000
_cell.length_c   1.000
_cell.angle_alpha   90.00
_cell.angle_beta   90.00
_cell.angle_gamma   90.00
#
_symmetry.space_group_name_H-M   'P 1'
#
loop_
_entity.id
_entity.type
_entity.pdbx_description
1 polymer ?
#
loop_
_entity_poly.entity_id
_entity_poly.type
_entity_poly.pdbx_seq_one_letter_code
_entity_poly.pdbx_strand_id
1 'polypeptide(L)' 'MNFAFKTGKYNGSTITILGRNPVLSKVREMPIVGGSGLFRFARGYVEARTKLLNLKNGDAIVEYSCYVLHY' A
#
# COMPACT_ATOMS: atom_id res chain seq x y z
N MET A 1 2.80 1.84 7.47
CA MET A 1 2.71 2.99 6.53
C MET A 1 1.25 3.21 6.17
N ASN A 2 0.86 4.44 5.84
CA ASN A 2 -0.53 4.75 5.45
C ASN A 2 -0.57 5.30 4.03
N PHE A 3 -1.51 4.82 3.23
CA PHE A 3 -1.89 5.49 1.99
C PHE A 3 -3.07 6.40 2.26
N ALA A 4 -2.89 7.70 2.04
CA ALA A 4 -3.93 8.71 2.17
C ALA A 4 -4.35 9.20 0.78
N PHE A 5 -5.59 8.90 0.40
CA PHE A 5 -6.14 9.28 -0.89
C PHE A 5 -6.59 10.75 -0.85
N LYS A 6 -6.18 11.54 -1.84
CA LYS A 6 -6.43 13.00 -1.90
C LYS A 6 -7.33 13.44 -3.06
N THR A 7 -7.71 12.51 -3.94
CA THR A 7 -8.50 12.78 -5.14
C THR A 7 -9.45 11.62 -5.44
N GLY A 8 -10.43 11.86 -6.32
CA GLY A 8 -11.38 10.84 -6.79
C GLY A 8 -12.36 10.35 -5.72
N LYS A 9 -12.98 9.18 -5.96
CA LYS A 9 -14.02 8.58 -5.10
C LYS A 9 -13.55 8.38 -3.65
N TYR A 10 -12.27 8.10 -3.43
CA TYR A 10 -11.73 7.75 -2.12
C TYR A 10 -11.10 8.93 -1.37
N ASN A 11 -11.26 10.16 -1.87
CA ASN A 11 -10.67 11.36 -1.25
C ASN A 11 -10.98 11.46 0.25
N GLY A 12 -9.95 11.71 1.05
CA GLY A 12 -10.03 11.82 2.51
C GLY A 12 -9.99 10.47 3.26
N SER A 13 -10.06 9.35 2.55
CA SER A 13 -9.98 8.01 3.14
C SER A 13 -8.52 7.53 3.20
N THR A 14 -8.25 6.55 4.07
CA THR A 14 -6.91 5.95 4.21
C THR A 14 -6.97 4.44 4.34
N ILE A 15 -5.90 3.75 3.93
CA ILE A 15 -5.61 2.37 4.31
C ILE A 15 -4.25 2.31 5.02
N THR A 16 -4.14 1.44 6.02
CA THR A 16 -2.93 1.24 6.82
C THR A 16 -2.35 -0.13 6.51
N ILE A 17 -1.05 -0.16 6.20
CA ILE A 17 -0.31 -1.37 5.87
C ILE A 17 0.80 -1.54 6.91
N LEU A 18 0.88 -2.73 7.49
CA LEU A 18 1.93 -3.09 8.44
C LEU A 18 2.40 -4.51 8.16
N GLY A 19 3.61 -4.66 7.64
CA GLY A 19 4.15 -5.98 7.30
C GLY A 19 5.61 -5.91 6.92
N ARG A 20 6.19 -7.10 6.72
CA ARG A 20 7.58 -7.25 6.26
C ARG A 20 7.70 -6.77 4.81
N ASN A 21 8.69 -5.93 4.52
CA ASN A 21 8.93 -5.38 3.18
C ASN A 21 10.33 -5.76 2.66
N PRO A 22 10.55 -7.01 2.22
CA PRO A 22 11.85 -7.45 1.72
C PRO A 22 12.07 -6.91 0.29
N VAL A 23 12.59 -5.69 0.14
CA VAL A 23 12.65 -4.91 -1.12
C VAL A 23 13.27 -5.66 -2.32
N LEU A 24 14.17 -6.62 -2.06
CA LEU A 24 14.79 -7.46 -3.10
C LEU A 24 13.88 -8.59 -3.63
N SER A 25 12.75 -8.85 -2.97
CA SER A 25 11.74 -9.81 -3.45
C SER A 25 10.91 -9.21 -4.57
N LYS A 26 10.66 -10.02 -5.62
CA LYS A 26 9.91 -9.62 -6.83
C LYS A 26 8.50 -9.13 -6.51
N VAL A 27 7.82 -9.81 -5.59
CA VAL A 27 6.48 -9.45 -5.09
C VAL A 27 6.56 -9.47 -3.57
N ARG A 28 5.99 -8.45 -2.93
CA ARG A 28 5.94 -8.33 -1.48
C ARG A 28 4.50 -8.15 -1.07
N GLU A 29 3.98 -9.13 -0.35
CA GLU A 29 2.65 -9.05 0.22
C GLU A 29 2.74 -8.42 1.62
N MET A 30 1.89 -7.43 1.88
CA MET A 30 1.74 -6.85 3.20
C MET A 30 0.25 -6.69 3.54
N PRO A 31 -0.17 -7.02 4.77
CA PRO A 31 -1.57 -6.96 5.14
C PRO A 31 -2.03 -5.51 5.33
N ILE A 32 -3.28 -5.26 4.93
CA ILE A 32 -4.02 -4.06 5.32
C ILE A 32 -4.62 -4.33 6.69
N VAL A 33 -4.14 -3.62 7.69
CA VAL A 33 -4.54 -3.81 9.09
C VAL A 33 -5.67 -2.87 9.52
N GLY A 34 -6.10 -1.97 8.63
CA GLY A 34 -7.24 -1.09 8.87
C GLY A 34 -7.31 0.05 7.86
N GLY A 35 -8.29 0.93 8.05
CA GLY A 35 -8.50 2.11 7.23
C GLY A 35 -9.45 3.12 7.89
N SER A 36 -9.56 4.30 7.28
CA SER A 36 -10.44 5.39 7.72
C SER A 36 -11.29 5.92 6.56
N GLY A 37 -12.32 6.69 6.88
CA GLY A 37 -13.27 7.20 5.89
C GLY A 37 -14.08 6.06 5.26
N LEU A 38 -14.11 6.00 3.92
CA LEU A 38 -14.76 4.92 3.17
C LEU A 38 -14.13 3.55 3.45
N PHE A 39 -12.86 3.50 3.82
CA PHE A 39 -12.17 2.25 4.16
C PHE A 39 -12.31 1.87 5.64
N ARG A 40 -13.37 2.33 6.32
CA ARG A 40 -13.63 1.91 7.71
C ARG A 40 -13.86 0.39 7.74
N PHE A 41 -13.24 -0.26 8.73
CA PHE A 41 -13.19 -1.73 8.84
C PHE A 41 -12.50 -2.43 7.66
N ALA A 42 -11.65 -1.72 6.90
CA ALA A 42 -10.92 -2.32 5.80
C ALA A 42 -10.04 -3.48 6.25
N ARG A 43 -10.10 -4.57 5.48
CA ARG A 43 -9.21 -5.73 5.56
C ARG A 43 -8.79 -6.14 4.15
N GLY A 44 -7.64 -6.79 4.05
CA GLY A 44 -7.12 -7.26 2.77
C GLY A 44 -5.60 -7.23 2.75
N TYR A 45 -5.03 -7.08 1.57
CA TYR A 45 -3.58 -7.09 1.37
C TYR A 45 -3.18 -6.17 0.23
N VAL A 46 -1.89 -5.83 0.20
CA VAL A 46 -1.27 -5.18 -0.94
C VAL A 46 -0.17 -6.06 -1.51
N GLU A 47 -0.01 -6.02 -2.83
CA GLU A 47 1.19 -6.49 -3.50
C GLU A 47 2.04 -5.29 -3.91
N ALA A 48 3.27 -5.24 -3.41
CA ALA A 48 4.26 -4.23 -3.80
C ALA A 48 5.30 -4.84 -4.74
N ARG A 49 5.55 -4.17 -5.88
CA ARG A 49 6.51 -4.57 -6.92
C ARG A 49 7.45 -3.41 -7.21
N THR A 50 8.75 -3.60 -6.98
CA THR A 50 9.74 -2.58 -7.31
C THR A 50 9.95 -2.55 -8.82
N LYS A 51 9.69 -1.40 -9.45
CA LYS A 51 9.92 -1.17 -10.89
C LYS A 51 11.30 -0.62 -11.17
N LEU A 52 11.75 0.26 -10.30
CA LEU A 52 13.06 0.89 -10.38
C LEU A 52 13.61 1.04 -8.97
N LEU A 53 14.90 0.76 -8.80
CA LEU A 53 15.64 1.00 -7.57
C LEU A 53 17.01 1.57 -7.95
N ASN A 54 17.24 2.83 -7.63
CA ASN A 54 18.54 3.45 -7.73
C ASN A 54 19.31 3.21 -6.43
N LEU A 55 20.23 2.24 -6.46
CA LEU A 55 21.02 1.88 -5.29
C LEU A 55 22.01 2.98 -4.85
N LYS A 56 22.32 3.96 -5.71
CA LYS A 56 23.29 5.01 -5.36
C LYS A 56 22.70 6.04 -4.40
N ASN A 57 21.41 6.35 -4.52
CA ASN A 57 20.72 7.32 -3.68
C ASN A 57 19.56 6.73 -2.88
N GLY A 58 19.16 5.48 -3.15
CA GLY A 58 18.08 4.77 -2.47
C GLY A 58 16.69 5.01 -3.08
N ASP A 59 16.57 5.80 -4.16
CA ASP A 59 15.27 6.11 -4.77
C ASP A 59 14.65 4.87 -5.39
N ALA A 60 13.35 4.70 -5.19
CA ALA A 60 12.61 3.57 -5.74
C ALA A 60 11.24 3.99 -6.29
N ILE A 61 10.88 3.39 -7.42
CA ILE A 61 9.50 3.40 -7.92
C ILE A 61 8.91 2.04 -7.59
N VAL A 62 7.88 2.04 -6.75
CA VAL A 62 7.18 0.83 -6.30
C VAL A 62 5.72 0.91 -6.75
N GLU A 63 5.31 -0.07 -7.55
CA GLU A 63 3.91 -0.27 -7.90
C GLU A 63 3.21 -1.00 -6.75
N TYR A 64 2.03 -0.52 -6.37
CA TYR A 64 1.17 -1.14 -5.37
C TYR A 64 -0.17 -1.53 -5.98
N SER A 65 -0.48 -2.82 -5.94
CA SER A 65 -1.83 -3.34 -6.20
C SER A 65 -2.51 -3.58 -4.86
N CYS A 66 -3.60 -2.87 -4.59
CA CYS A 66 -4.29 -2.92 -3.30
C CYS A 66 -5.62 -3.66 -3.44
N TYR A 67 -5.80 -4.74 -2.69
CA TYR A 67 -7.03 -5.54 -2.65
C TYR A 67 -7.72 -5.30 -1.31
N VAL A 68 -8.81 -4.53 -1.33
CA VAL A 68 -9.44 -4.01 -0.11
C VAL A 68 -10.90 -4.45 -0.05
N LEU A 69 -11.26 -5.11 1.05
CA LEU A 69 -12.65 -5.35 1.44
C LEU A 69 -13.03 -4.33 2.50
N HIS A 70 -14.10 -3.58 2.27
CA HIS A 70 -14.68 -2.61 3.20
C HIS A 70 -16.20 -2.52 2.98
N TYR A 71 -16.88 -1.75 3.83
CA TYR A 71 -18.33 -1.50 3.78
C TYR A 71 -18.67 -0.21 3.03
#